data_AF-A0A1L8I3Z0-F1
#
_entry.id   AF-A0A1L8I3Z0-F1
#
_cell.length_a   1.000
_cell.length_b   1.000
_cell.length_c   1.000
_cell.angle_alpha   90.00
_cell.angle_beta   90.00
_cell.angle_gamma   90.00
#
_symmetry.space_group_name_H-M   'P 1'
#
loop_
_entity.id
_entity.type
_entity.pdbx_description
1 polymer ?
#
loop_
_entity_poly.entity_id
_entity_poly.type
_entity_poly.pdbx_seq_one_letter_code
_entity_poly.pdbx_strand_id
1 'polypeptide(L)' 'MSFDVSAIFQVAGIGLIMAMIHTILRQAGKEEYAFWAGLVGFVVVLLMVAKMINDLFQEIQRVFLFH' A
#
# COMPACT_ATOMS: atom_id res chain seq x y z
N MET A 1 4.56 10.80 22.50
CA MET A 1 4.79 10.69 21.05
C MET A 1 4.89 9.22 20.70
N SER A 2 3.76 8.57 20.45
CA SER A 2 3.75 7.27 19.78
C SER A 2 4.12 7.52 18.33
N PHE A 3 5.27 7.01 17.89
CA PHE A 3 5.56 6.92 16.46
C PHE A 3 4.36 6.25 15.80
N ASP A 4 3.72 6.93 14.86
CA ASP A 4 2.55 6.42 14.16
C ASP A 4 3.00 5.32 13.18
N VAL A 5 3.32 4.15 13.74
CA VAL A 5 3.75 2.95 13.00
C VAL A 5 2.59 2.31 12.24
N SER A 6 1.36 2.82 12.39
CA SER A 6 0.14 2.33 11.73
C SER A 6 0.32 2.23 10.22
N ALA A 7 0.95 3.23 9.59
CA ALA A 7 1.23 3.22 8.15
C ALA A 7 2.20 2.09 7.75
N ILE A 8 3.25 1.88 8.54
CA ILE A 8 4.24 0.82 8.30
C ILE A 8 3.59 -0.56 8.48
N PHE A 9 2.79 -0.75 9.53
CA PHE A 9 2.04 -1.98 9.76
C PHE A 9 1.03 -2.27 8.65
N GLN A 10 0.36 -1.23 8.13
CA GLN A 10 -0.61 -1.39 7.04
C GLN A 10 0.07 -1.83 5.75
N VAL A 11 1.20 -1.22 5.38
CA VAL A 11 1.99 -1.62 4.21
C VAL A 11 2.56 -3.04 4.39
N ALA A 12 3.10 -3.36 5.57
CA ALA A 12 3.61 -4.68 5.88
C ALA A 12 2.52 -5.77 5.85
N GLY A 13 1.32 -5.47 6.35
CA GLY A 13 0.17 -6.37 6.31
C GLY A 13 -0.28 -6.69 4.88
N ILE A 14 -0.32 -5.68 4.00
CA ILE A 14 -0.61 -5.89 2.58
C ILE A 14 0.47 -6.74 1.92
N GLY A 15 1.74 -6.50 2.25
CA GLY A 15 2.87 -7.30 1.78
C GLY A 15 2.75 -8.78 2.19
N LEU A 16 2.38 -9.04 3.44
CA LEU A 16 2.15 -10.39 3.96
C LEU A 16 1.01 -11.10 3.21
N ILE A 17 -0.13 -10.43 3.08
CA ILE A 17 -1.31 -10.97 2.37
C ILE A 17 -0.96 -11.26 0.92
N MET A 18 -0.21 -10.37 0.25
CA MET A 18 0.21 -10.61 -1.12
C MET A 18 1.18 -11.77 -1.27
N ALA A 19 2.12 -11.94 -0.33
CA ALA A 19 3.00 -13.10 -0.32
C ALA A 19 2.20 -14.42 -0.19
N MET A 20 1.16 -14.43 0.64
CA MET A 20 0.25 -15.57 0.78
C MET A 20 -0.52 -15.83 -0.52
N ILE A 21 -1.13 -14.80 -1.12
CA ILE A 21 -1.88 -14.92 -2.37
C ILE A 21 -0.98 -15.46 -3.50
N HIS A 22 0.22 -14.90 -3.64
CA HIS A 22 1.19 -15.35 -4.63
C HIS A 22 1.55 -16.82 -4.43
N THR A 23 1.79 -17.24 -3.18
CA THR A 23 2.13 -18.62 -2.84
C THR A 23 0.98 -19.58 -3.14
N ILE A 24 -0.26 -19.20 -2.81
CA ILE A 24 -1.46 -20.02 -3.07
C ILE A 24 -1.70 -20.17 -4.57
N LEU A 25 -1.63 -19.08 -5.34
CA LEU A 25 -1.82 -19.11 -6.80
C LEU A 25 -0.76 -19.96 -7.50
N ARG A 26 0.50 -19.86 -7.03
CA ARG A 26 1.59 -20.71 -7.52
C ARG A 26 1.36 -22.18 -7.22
N GLN A 27 0.95 -22.52 -5.98
CA GLN A 27 0.62 -23.91 -5.62
C GLN A 27 -0.58 -24.46 -6.40
N ALA A 28 -1.52 -23.60 -6.79
CA ALA A 28 -2.65 -23.97 -7.65
C ALA A 28 -2.29 -24.11 -9.15
N GLY A 29 -1.01 -23.99 -9.52
CA GLY A 29 -0.55 -24.06 -10.91
C GLY A 29 -0.90 -22.82 -11.75
N LYS A 30 -1.31 -21.72 -11.11
CA LYS A 30 -1.73 -20.47 -11.76
C LYS A 30 -0.65 -19.39 -11.64
N GLU A 31 0.55 -19.69 -12.14
CA GLU A 31 1.72 -18.81 -12.00
C GLU A 31 1.52 -17.45 -12.69
N GLU A 32 0.87 -17.40 -13.86
CA GLU A 32 0.56 -16.13 -14.54
C GLU A 32 -0.30 -15.20 -13.67
N TYR A 33 -1.32 -15.75 -13.00
CA TYR A 33 -2.17 -14.99 -12.08
C TYR A 33 -1.42 -14.54 -10.83
N ALA A 34 -0.45 -15.33 -10.35
CA ALA A 34 0.39 -14.94 -9.21
C ALA A 34 1.21 -13.69 -9.54
N PHE A 35 1.77 -13.61 -10.76
CA PHE A 35 2.49 -12.43 -11.23
C PHE A 35 1.59 -11.20 -11.33
N TRP A 36 0.42 -11.34 -11.96
CA TRP A 36 -0.56 -10.25 -12.06
C TRP A 36 -1.06 -9.79 -10.68
N ALA A 37 -1.27 -10.71 -9.74
CA ALA A 37 -1.63 -10.37 -8.36
C ALA A 37 -0.54 -9.54 -7.68
N GLY A 38 0.74 -9.91 -7.86
CA GLY A 38 1.88 -9.13 -7.35
C GLY A 38 1.91 -7.70 -7.90
N LEU A 39 1.69 -7.53 -9.20
CA LEU A 39 1.63 -6.21 -9.83
C LEU A 39 0.48 -5.36 -9.29
N VAL A 40 -0.73 -5.93 -9.16
CA VAL A 40 -1.89 -5.24 -8.58
C VAL A 40 -1.61 -4.83 -7.14
N GLY A 41 -0.99 -5.70 -6.35
CA GLY A 41 -0.61 -5.40 -4.97
C GLY A 41 0.38 -4.24 -4.88
N PHE A 42 1.36 -4.21 -5.78
CA PHE A 42 2.30 -3.11 -5.89
C PHE A 42 1.61 -1.78 -6.22
N VAL A 43 0.69 -1.77 -7.20
CA VAL A 43 -0.09 -0.58 -7.56
C VAL A 43 -0.94 -0.09 -6.39
N VAL A 44 -1.58 -0.99 -5.62
CA VAL A 44 -2.36 -0.62 -4.43
C VAL A 44 -1.49 0.09 -3.40
N VAL A 45 -0.29 -0.41 -3.12
CA VAL A 45 0.65 0.23 -2.18
C VAL A 45 1.07 1.62 -2.69
N LEU A 46 1.35 1.75 -3.99
CA LEU A 46 1.68 3.05 -4.57
C LEU A 46 0.53 4.06 -4.42
N LEU A 47 -0.72 3.65 -4.65
CA LEU A 47 -1.89 4.51 -4.46
C LEU A 47 -2.07 4.95 -3.00
N MET A 48 -1.77 4.07 -2.04
CA MET A 48 -1.78 4.43 -0.62
C MET A 48 -0.73 5.50 -0.31
N VAL A 49 0.50 5.33 -0.82
CA VAL A 49 1.56 6.33 -0.65
C VAL A 49 1.19 7.66 -1.31
N ALA A 50 0.63 7.62 -2.52
CA ALA A 50 0.15 8.81 -3.20
C ALA A 50 -0.91 9.55 -2.37
N LYS A 51 -1.84 8.83 -1.73
CA LYS A 51 -2.85 9.42 -0.84
C LYS A 51 -2.20 10.07 0.39
N MET A 52 -1.22 9.42 1.02
CA MET A 52 -0.48 10.00 2.15
C MET A 52 0.23 11.30 1.75
N ILE A 53 0.85 11.34 0.56
CA ILE A 53 1.47 12.56 0.03
C ILE A 53 0.41 13.64 -0.23
N ASN A 54 -0.74 13.28 -0.80
CA ASN A 54 -1.84 14.22 -1.00
C ASN A 54 -2.31 14.80 0.33
N ASP A 55 -2.48 13.98 1.37
CA ASP A 55 -2.93 14.44 2.69
C ASP A 55 -1.91 15.41 3.32
N LEU A 56 -0.61 15.16 3.14
CA LEU A 56 0.45 16.11 3.53
C LEU A 56 0.35 17.42 2.75
N PHE A 57 0.13 17.35 1.44
CA PHE A 57 0.00 18.55 0.61
C PHE A 57 -1.24 19.37 1.01
N GLN A 58 -2.36 18.71 1.29
CA GLN A 58 -3.58 19.34 1.81
C GLN A 58 -3.34 19.98 3.18
N GLU A 59 -2.55 19.36 4.06
CA GLU A 59 -2.18 19.94 5.35
C GLU A 59 -1.31 21.19 5.17
N ILE A 60 -0.31 21.14 4.28
CA ILE A 60 0.50 22.30 3.93
C ILE A 60 -0.40 23.42 3.38
N GLN A 61 -1.31 23.10 2.46
CA GLN A 61 -2.25 24.08 1.93
C GLN A 61 -3.11 24.70 3.04
N ARG A 62 -3.66 23.91 3.97
CA ARG A 62 -4.45 24.41 5.11
C ARG A 62 -3.66 25.33 6.04
N VAL A 63 -2.40 25.00 6.31
CA VAL A 63 -1.57 25.77 7.26
C VAL A 63 -1.07 27.07 6.62
N PHE A 64 -0.75 27.03 5.32
CA PHE A 64 -0.16 28.18 4.61
C PHE A 64 -1.19 29.06 3.88
N LEU A 65 -2.41 28.57 3.62
CA LEU A 65 -3.54 29.39 3.18
C LEU A 65 -4.32 29.86 4.42
N PHE A 66 -4.19 31.14 4.75
CA PHE A 66 -5.08 31.80 5.70
C PHE A 66 -6.48 31.91 5.08
N HIS A 67 -7.36 30.98 5.47
CA HIS A 67 -8.76 30.70 5.07
C HIS A 67 -8.92 29.44 4.22
#